data_AF-A0A942UTF8-F1
#
_entry.id   AF-A0A942UTF8-F1
#
_cell.length_a   1.000
_cell.length_b   1.000
_cell.length_c   1.000
_cell.angle_alpha   90.00
_cell.angle_beta   90.00
_cell.angle_gamma   90.00
#
_symmetry.space_group_name_H-M   'P 1'
#
loop_
_entity.id
_entity.type
_entity.pdbx_description
1 polymer ?
#
loop_
_entity_poly.entity_id
_entity_poly.type
_entity_poly.pdbx_seq_one_letter_code
_entity_poly.pdbx_strand_id
1 'polypeptide(L)' 'MDKKMYPENEYKCPEYELAHAYVPYQKMCKVYEPGEGLCKGTIFPELYKPYKVYDKKKKC' A
#
# COMPACT_ATOMS: atom_id res chain seq x y z
N MET A 1 15.66 40.21 -6.34
CA MET A 1 14.90 38.95 -6.38
C MET A 1 14.56 38.60 -4.95
N ASP A 2 13.39 39.04 -4.50
CA ASP A 2 12.93 38.82 -3.13
C ASP A 2 12.78 37.32 -2.88
N LYS A 3 13.52 36.82 -1.88
CA LYS A 3 13.37 35.47 -1.36
C LYS A 3 11.95 35.35 -0.82
N LYS A 4 11.04 34.77 -1.60
CA LYS A 4 9.73 34.34 -1.10
C LYS A 4 9.98 33.32 0.00
N MET A 5 9.79 33.77 1.23
CA MET A 5 9.87 33.02 2.47
C MET A 5 8.64 32.12 2.53
N TYR A 6 8.76 30.92 1.97
CA TYR A 6 7.74 29.90 2.12
C TYR A 6 7.62 29.59 3.62
N PRO A 7 6.42 29.57 4.21
CA PRO A 7 6.27 29.24 5.61
C PRO A 7 6.79 27.81 5.82
N GLU A 8 7.74 27.67 6.74
CA GLU A 8 8.38 26.43 7.19
C GLU A 8 7.41 25.46 7.91
N ASN A 9 6.10 25.72 7.82
CA ASN A 9 5.06 24.99 8.51
C ASN A 9 4.85 23.62 7.86
N GLU A 10 5.62 22.67 8.36
CA GLU A 10 5.27 21.26 8.60
C GLU A 10 4.39 20.62 7.52
N TYR A 11 4.94 20.42 6.32
CA TYR A 11 4.46 19.36 5.44
C TYR A 11 4.86 18.02 6.06
N LYS A 12 4.14 17.60 7.11
CA LYS A 12 4.24 16.25 7.63
C LYS A 12 3.59 15.35 6.59
N CYS A 13 4.39 14.88 5.63
CA CYS A 13 3.95 13.83 4.71
C CYS A 13 3.40 12.70 5.57
N PRO A 14 2.12 12.31 5.40
CA PRO A 14 1.62 11.10 6.04
C PRO A 14 2.60 9.96 5.77
N GLU A 15 2.78 9.10 6.75
CA GLU A 15 3.63 7.91 6.61
C GLU A 15 2.91 6.95 5.66
N TYR A 16 3.03 7.23 4.36
CA TYR A 16 2.39 6.46 3.31
C TYR A 16 3.17 5.16 3.11
N GLU A 17 2.43 4.06 2.95
CA GLU A 17 3.02 2.82 2.46
C GLU A 17 3.54 3.06 1.03
N LEU A 18 4.81 2.74 0.78
CA LEU A 18 5.35 2.78 -0.58
C LEU A 18 4.59 1.78 -1.46
N ALA A 19 4.39 2.12 -2.74
CA ALA A 19 3.82 1.20 -3.71
C ALA A 19 4.79 0.03 -3.94
N HIS A 20 4.25 -1.19 -3.92
CA HIS A 20 5.03 -2.41 -4.17
C HIS A 20 4.55 -3.10 -5.45
N ALA A 21 5.47 -3.48 -6.33
CA ALA A 21 5.18 -4.26 -7.54
C ALA A 21 5.48 -5.74 -7.28
N TYR A 22 4.50 -6.49 -6.78
CA TYR A 22 4.61 -7.94 -6.61
C TYR A 22 3.60 -8.64 -7.51
N VAL A 23 4.11 -9.47 -8.43
CA VAL A 23 3.30 -10.21 -9.41
C VAL A 23 3.61 -11.70 -9.29
N PRO A 24 2.88 -12.46 -8.46
CA PRO A 24 3.03 -13.90 -8.39
C PRO A 24 2.28 -14.57 -9.55
N TYR A 25 2.57 -15.86 -9.79
CA TYR A 25 1.83 -16.67 -10.76
C TYR A 25 0.34 -16.73 -10.40
N GLN A 26 -0.50 -16.21 -11.28
CA GLN A 26 -1.95 -16.18 -11.08
C GLN A 26 -2.58 -17.49 -11.57
N LYS A 27 -3.42 -18.09 -10.74
CA LYS A 27 -4.31 -19.21 -11.12
C LYS A 27 -5.74 -18.70 -11.03
N MET A 28 -6.57 -18.99 -12.03
CA MET A 28 -7.96 -18.57 -12.02
C MET A 28 -8.75 -19.42 -11.01
N CYS A 29 -8.76 -18.96 -9.76
CA CYS A 29 -9.39 -19.62 -8.62
C CYS A 29 -10.60 -18.80 -8.14
N LYS A 30 -10.63 -18.44 -6.85
CA LYS A 30 -11.66 -17.57 -6.28
C LYS A 30 -11.38 -16.12 -6.70
N VAL A 31 -12.42 -15.39 -7.03
CA VAL A 31 -12.35 -13.96 -7.35
C VAL A 31 -13.32 -13.17 -6.49
N TYR A 32 -13.00 -11.91 -6.23
CA TYR A 32 -13.94 -10.97 -5.63
C TYR A 32 -15.05 -10.57 -6.60
N GLU A 33 -16.19 -10.16 -6.05
CA GLU A 33 -17.21 -9.45 -6.82
C GLU A 33 -16.62 -8.15 -7.40
N PRO A 34 -17.10 -7.65 -8.56
CA PRO A 34 -16.48 -6.52 -9.26
C PRO A 34 -16.30 -5.27 -8.39
N GLY A 35 -17.29 -4.95 -7.54
CA GLY A 35 -17.21 -3.78 -6.66
C GLY A 35 -16.12 -3.91 -5.59
N GLU A 36 -15.97 -5.09 -5.00
CA GLU A 36 -14.92 -5.36 -4.02
C GLU A 36 -13.53 -5.38 -4.67
N GLY A 37 -13.43 -5.99 -5.87
CA GLY A 37 -12.19 -6.02 -6.63
C GLY A 37 -11.68 -4.62 -7.00
N LEU A 38 -12.60 -3.72 -7.38
CA LEU A 38 -12.28 -2.31 -7.66
C LEU A 38 -11.74 -1.59 -6.42
N CYS A 39 -12.42 -1.73 -5.27
CA CYS A 39 -11.99 -1.13 -4.02
C CYS A 39 -10.61 -1.63 -3.55
N LYS A 40 -10.28 -2.90 -3.83
CA LYS A 40 -9.02 -3.54 -3.44
C LYS A 40 -7.89 -3.33 -4.44
N GLY A 41 -8.19 -2.92 -5.67
CA GLY A 41 -7.21 -2.81 -6.76
C GLY A 41 -6.78 -4.17 -7.35
N THR A 42 -7.48 -5.25 -7.02
CA THR A 42 -7.25 -6.61 -7.55
C THR A 42 -8.51 -7.45 -7.40
N ILE A 43 -8.85 -8.26 -8.40
CA ILE A 43 -9.94 -9.24 -8.31
C ILE A 43 -9.53 -10.54 -7.60
N PHE A 44 -8.23 -10.77 -7.43
CA PHE A 44 -7.68 -12.00 -6.86
C PHE A 44 -7.41 -11.82 -5.37
N PRO A 45 -8.08 -12.58 -4.48
CA PRO A 45 -7.90 -12.49 -3.04
C PRO A 45 -6.46 -12.70 -2.58
N GLU A 46 -5.72 -13.60 -3.22
CA GLU A 46 -4.33 -13.90 -2.90
C GLU A 46 -3.36 -12.73 -3.17
N LEU A 47 -3.76 -11.74 -3.97
CA LEU A 47 -2.98 -10.55 -4.27
C LEU A 47 -3.30 -9.37 -3.37
N TYR A 48 -4.34 -9.47 -2.55
CA TYR A 48 -4.70 -8.37 -1.66
C TYR A 48 -3.76 -8.35 -0.44
N LYS A 49 -2.78 -7.43 -0.46
CA LYS A 49 -1.76 -7.24 0.60
C LYS A 49 -1.08 -8.57 1.01
N PRO A 50 -0.33 -9.23 0.10
CA PRO A 50 0.21 -10.57 0.33
C PRO A 50 1.35 -10.62 1.35
N TYR A 51 1.85 -9.46 1.78
CA TYR A 51 2.91 -9.36 2.79
C TYR A 51 2.35 -9.71 4.17
N LYS A 52 2.84 -10.81 4.74
CA LYS A 52 2.62 -11.09 6.17
C LYS A 52 3.34 -10.02 6.97
N VAL A 53 2.65 -9.40 7.92
CA VAL A 53 3.29 -8.56 8.94
C VAL A 53 4.22 -9.49 9.72
N TYR A 54 5.53 -9.39 9.49
CA TYR A 54 6.49 -9.99 10.41
C TYR A 54 6.39 -9.18 11.69
N ASP A 55 5.62 -9.67 12.67
CA ASP A 55 5.71 -9.17 14.02
C ASP A 55 7.17 -9.28 14.43
N LYS A 56 7.88 -8.16 14.43
CA LYS A 56 9.15 -8.02 15.12
C LYS A 56 8.82 -8.22 16.59
N LYS A 57 8.78 -9.47 17.06
CA LYS A 57 8.84 -9.78 18.48
C LYS A 57 10.02 -8.98 19.01
N LYS A 58 9.75 -7.93 19.81
CA LYS A 58 10.81 -7.19 20.49
C LYS A 58 11.67 -8.23 21.19
N LYS A 59 12.94 -8.37 20.79
CA LYS A 59 13.91 -9.08 21.62
C LYS A 59 13.92 -8.33 22.96
N CYS A 60 13.57 -9.03 24.03
CA CYS A 60 13.72 -8.57 25.41
C CYS A 60 15.16 -8.13 25.67
#